data_AF-A0AAV8ZKY0-F1
#
_entry.id   AF-A0AAV8ZKY0-F1
#
_cell.length_a   1.000
_cell.length_b   1.000
_cell.length_c   1.000
_cell.angle_alpha   90.00
_cell.angle_beta   90.00
_cell.angle_gamma   90.00
#
_symmetry.space_group_name_H-M   'P 1'
#
loop_
_entity.id
_entity.type
_entity.pdbx_description
1 polymer ?
#
loop_
_entity_poly.entity_id
_entity_poly.type
_entity_poly.pdbx_seq_one_letter_code
_entity_poly.pdbx_strand_id
1 'polypeptide(L)' 'MRSAISAHERLTVTLRFLATGRSYEDLKFSTRISPQALSYIIPETCNAIHDVLQSYIKVSNKFVKSEHFI' A
#
# COMPACT_ATOMS: atom_id res chain seq x y z
N MET A 1 -22.67 -12.92 -0.63
CA MET A 1 -21.39 -12.60 0.07
C MET A 1 -20.39 -12.19 -0.99
N ARG A 2 -19.67 -11.07 -0.83
CA ARG A 2 -18.55 -10.76 -1.74
C ARG A 2 -17.38 -11.67 -1.39
N SER A 3 -16.73 -12.25 -2.39
CA SER A 3 -15.48 -12.98 -2.20
C SER A 3 -14.46 -12.07 -1.52
N ALA A 4 -13.78 -12.60 -0.51
CA ALA A 4 -12.66 -11.89 0.10
C ALA A 4 -11.61 -11.58 -0.98
N ILE A 5 -11.06 -10.37 -0.93
CA ILE A 5 -9.98 -9.97 -1.84
C ILE A 5 -8.77 -10.83 -1.50
N SER A 6 -8.29 -11.58 -2.48
CA SER A 6 -7.19 -12.52 -2.28
C SER A 6 -5.90 -11.79 -1.90
N ALA A 7 -4.99 -12.46 -1.19
CA ALA A 7 -3.68 -11.87 -0.86
C ALA A 7 -2.90 -11.45 -2.12
N HIS A 8 -3.06 -12.19 -3.22
CA HIS A 8 -2.50 -11.84 -4.52
C HIS A 8 -3.05 -10.51 -5.03
N GLU A 9 -4.37 -10.32 -5.04
CA GLU A 9 -4.99 -9.07 -5.49
C GLU A 9 -4.57 -7.88 -4.63
N ARG A 10 -4.50 -8.05 -3.29
CA ARG A 10 -4.01 -7.02 -2.35
C ARG A 10 -2.58 -6.59 -2.69
N LEU A 11 -1.71 -7.54 -3.00
CA LEU A 11 -0.34 -7.26 -3.41
C LEU A 11 -0.28 -6.56 -4.77
N THR A 12 -0.99 -7.07 -5.77
CA THR A 12 -1.02 -6.50 -7.13
C THR A 12 -1.52 -5.06 -7.13
N VAL A 13 -2.59 -4.77 -6.39
CA VAL A 13 -3.13 -3.41 -6.34
C VAL A 13 -2.17 -2.43 -5.65
N THR A 14 -1.50 -2.89 -4.60
CA THR A 14 -0.51 -2.08 -3.87
C THR A 14 0.71 -1.79 -4.76
N LEU A 15 1.23 -2.78 -5.47
CA LEU A 15 2.32 -2.58 -6.42
C LEU A 15 1.92 -1.64 -7.56
N ARG A 16 0.68 -1.74 -8.06
CA ARG A 16 0.17 -0.84 -9.08
C ARG A 16 0.07 0.60 -8.56
N PHE A 17 -0.44 0.79 -7.34
CA PHE A 17 -0.46 2.09 -6.67
C PHE A 17 0.95 2.69 -6.57
N LEU A 18 1.92 1.92 -6.07
CA LEU A 18 3.30 2.35 -5.92
C LEU A 18 3.98 2.67 -7.26
N ALA A 19 3.71 1.88 -8.31
CA ALA A 19 4.31 2.07 -9.64
C ALA A 19 3.71 3.26 -10.40
N THR A 20 2.43 3.58 -10.18
CA THR A 20 1.72 4.62 -10.96
C THR A 20 1.45 5.91 -10.21
N GLY A 21 1.45 5.89 -8.88
CA GLY A 21 1.17 7.06 -8.03
C GLY A 21 -0.26 7.63 -8.19
N ARG A 22 -1.20 6.85 -8.73
CA ARG A 22 -2.57 7.28 -9.03
C ARG A 22 -3.44 7.29 -7.76
N SER A 23 -4.45 8.15 -7.75
CA SER A 23 -5.45 8.20 -6.67
C SER A 23 -6.28 6.91 -6.60
N TYR A 24 -6.86 6.61 -5.42
CA TYR A 24 -7.69 5.41 -5.23
C TYR A 24 -8.93 5.37 -6.12
N GLU A 25 -9.47 6.53 -6.49
CA GLU A 25 -10.59 6.61 -7.44
C GLU A 25 -10.23 6.13 -8.84
N ASP A 26 -9.01 6.43 -9.30
CA ASP A 26 -8.50 5.97 -10.59
C ASP A 26 -8.18 4.46 -10.54
N LEU A 27 -7.56 4.02 -9.43
CA LEU A 27 -7.23 2.63 -9.19
C LEU A 27 -8.46 1.71 -9.14
N LYS A 28 -9.62 2.22 -8.70
CA LYS A 28 -10.90 1.49 -8.68
C LYS A 28 -11.25 0.97 -10.08
N PHE A 29 -11.03 1.75 -11.13
CA PHE A 29 -11.36 1.34 -12.49
C PHE A 29 -10.43 0.23 -12.99
N SER A 30 -9.17 0.26 -12.60
CA SER A 30 -8.18 -0.75 -13.00
C SER A 30 -8.32 -2.06 -12.22
N THR A 31 -8.66 -1.98 -10.92
CA THR A 31 -8.63 -3.13 -10.00
C THR A 31 -10.02 -3.67 -9.66
N ARG A 32 -11.09 -2.93 -9.99
CA ARG A 32 -12.49 -3.23 -9.62
C ARG A 32 -12.72 -3.30 -8.10
N ILE A 33 -11.82 -2.75 -7.29
CA ILE A 33 -11.93 -2.67 -5.83
C ILE A 33 -12.41 -1.26 -5.46
N SER A 34 -13.31 -1.15 -4.46
CA SER A 34 -13.80 0.16 -4.03
C SER A 34 -12.69 1.00 -3.41
N PRO A 35 -12.70 2.34 -3.60
CA PRO A 35 -11.69 3.22 -3.03
C PRO A 35 -11.63 3.13 -1.50
N GLN A 36 -12.76 2.85 -0.83
CA GLN A 36 -12.77 2.57 0.59
C GLN A 36 -11.92 1.34 0.94
N ALA A 37 -12.11 0.22 0.24
CA ALA A 37 -11.33 -0.99 0.49
C ALA A 37 -9.85 -0.79 0.16
N LEU A 38 -9.53 -0.05 -0.92
CA LEU A 38 -8.17 0.32 -1.28
C LEU A 38 -7.48 1.12 -0.17
N SER A 39 -8.20 2.05 0.46
CA SER A 39 -7.68 2.87 1.55
C SER A 39 -7.27 2.05 2.78
N TYR A 40 -7.82 0.85 2.97
CA TYR A 40 -7.38 -0.08 4.01
C TYR A 40 -6.27 -1.02 3.50
N ILE A 41 -6.48 -1.62 2.33
CA ILE A 41 -5.60 -2.66 1.78
C ILE A 41 -4.20 -2.13 1.48
N ILE A 42 -4.10 -0.95 0.86
CA ILE A 42 -2.81 -0.40 0.40
C ILE A 42 -1.87 -0.13 1.59
N PRO A 43 -2.25 0.63 2.64
CA PRO A 43 -1.36 0.85 3.78
C PRO A 43 -1.05 -0.44 4.55
N GLU A 44 -2.03 -1.36 4.72
CA GLU A 44 -1.77 -2.66 5.35
C GLU A 44 -0.71 -3.47 4.58
N THR A 45 -0.84 -3.53 3.26
CA THR A 45 0.07 -4.30 2.41
C THR A 45 1.45 -3.63 2.32
N CYS A 46 1.51 -2.30 2.25
CA CYS A 46 2.76 -1.56 2.33
C CYS A 46 3.50 -1.81 3.66
N ASN A 47 2.76 -1.86 4.79
CA ASN A 47 3.36 -2.16 6.08
C ASN A 47 3.90 -3.59 6.13
N ALA A 48 3.15 -4.56 5.61
CA ALA A 48 3.61 -5.95 5.50
C ALA A 48 4.86 -6.09 4.62
N ILE A 49 4.91 -5.38 3.47
CA ILE A 49 6.09 -5.36 2.61
C ILE A 49 7.28 -4.75 3.35
N HIS A 50 7.07 -3.61 4.01
CA HIS A 50 8.12 -2.97 4.80
C HIS A 50 8.63 -3.89 5.90
N ASP A 51 7.75 -4.57 6.63
CA ASP A 51 8.13 -5.49 7.70
C ASP A 51 8.99 -6.67 7.21
N VAL A 52 8.64 -7.25 6.06
CA VAL A 52 9.39 -8.38 5.48
C VAL A 52 10.71 -7.91 4.85
N LEU A 53 10.72 -6.74 4.22
CA LEU A 53 11.89 -6.22 3.51
C LEU A 53 12.79 -5.33 4.37
N GLN A 54 12.39 -4.91 5.57
CA GLN A 54 13.20 -4.02 6.43
C GLN A 54 14.60 -4.57 6.69
N SER A 55 14.72 -5.89 6.81
CA SER A 55 16.01 -6.58 7.04
C SER A 55 16.92 -6.56 5.80
N TYR A 56 16.35 -6.38 4.61
CA TYR A 56 17.05 -6.35 3.32
C TYR A 56 17.28 -4.93 2.81
N ILE A 57 16.41 -3.98 3.18
CA ILE A 57 16.50 -2.59 2.77
C ILE A 57 17.33 -1.82 3.82
N LYS A 58 18.63 -1.67 3.58
CA LYS A 58 19.46 -0.67 4.27
C LYS A 58 19.07 0.73 3.76
N VAL A 59 17.96 1.28 4.22
CA VAL A 59 17.71 2.71 4.06
C VAL A 59 18.74 3.42 4.96
N SER A 60 19.73 4.07 4.35
CA SER A 60 20.54 5.05 5.09
C SER A 60 19.57 6.17 5.49
N ASN A 61 19.06 6.07 6.71
CA ASN A 61 17.98 6.90 7.21
C ASN A 61 18.46 8.35 7.33
N LYS A 62 18.40 9.11 6.24
CA LYS A 62 18.60 10.56 6.21
C LYS A 62 17.30 11.35 6.30
N PHE A 63 16.17 10.68 6.47
CA PHE A 63 14.88 11.32 6.70
C PHE A 63 14.19 10.68 7.91
N VAL A 64 14.76 10.94 9.09
CA VAL A 64 13.92 11.11 10.28
C VAL A 64 12.99 12.28 9.94
N LYS A 65 11.69 11.99 9.83
CA LYS A 65 10.69 13.04 9.92
C LYS A 65 10.79 13.66 11.32
N SER A 66 11.41 14.83 11.39
CA SER A 66 11.24 15.78 12.48
C SER A 66 9.79 16.28 12.46
N GLU A 67 8.88 15.61 13.14
CA GLU A 67 7.60 16.20 13.56
C GLU A 67 7.40 15.85 15.05
N HIS A 68 8.00 16.71 15.88
CA HIS A 68 7.68 16.90 17.30
C HIS A 68 6.41 17.78 17.39
N PHE A 69 5.72 17.72 18.54
CA PHE A 69 4.41 18.28 18.93
C PHE A 69 3.21 17.43 18.48
N ILE A 70 2.40 16.85 19.37
CA ILE A 70 1.87 17.36 20.66
C ILE A 70 2.11 16.37 21.81
#